data_AF-A0A936D1A1-F1
#
_entry.id   AF-A0A936D1A1-F1
#
_cell.length_a   1.000
_cell.length_b   1.000
_cell.length_c   1.000
_cell.angle_alpha   90.00
_cell.angle_beta   90.00
_cell.angle_gamma   90.00
#
_symmetry.space_group_name_H-M   'P 1'
#
loop_
_entity.id
_entity.type
_entity.pdbx_description
1 polymer ?
#
loop_
_entity_poly.entity_id
_entity_poly.type
_entity_poly.pdbx_seq_one_letter_code
_entity_poly.pdbx_strand_id
1 'polypeptide(L)'
;MPVRKIRIRYGSALVMAILLSHTVPASSAPNPDAANWGCYDPEPGHPSAAERIAFFEKIAGPARLAEQHHGVPAAGLAAMSMLESGYGFTRTAQFANNLFGWKAPQTDTASYVLTCQPASDPGNHYRRFPNWAAALDYVGRRLGTEATHKQYASATFAYARERAAGTQVPEAVQHWVQRIQQGGYNPDPSYVGRVVRIANNYQSPGDSVSSTLDLYQLSQGSSPTVTPPAPPLETSGQNAMPDSVGGLNSRLGPPPTSLPQGKVAELTKFLAKRPPYMRQDCSEIAAPGYEVIPAGPERPMRCLYHVESTSPKAKIRGVKKATADVIFPTPARMARWIIDSCLWAGGADLAGCIAFLQTGPAGILQQSSAQFPIAGIVFEDMDARLMKGYAFRDGLTARVDGWTNGSEASPTSEQTKAALEQPPLWISEHARVARGDIAEVKCLDPSASFDPKLRDDRWRDYVRARFVEALQGDHNMLLLAQVFAHYHPDACIHR
;
A
#
# COMPACT_ATOMS: atom_id res chain seq x y z
N MET A 1 99.43 44.12 -12.73
CA MET A 1 99.09 45.46 -13.25
C MET A 1 97.92 45.32 -14.22
N PRO A 2 96.99 46.28 -14.32
CA PRO A 2 95.83 46.35 -13.43
C PRO A 2 94.48 46.46 -14.17
N VAL A 3 93.42 46.19 -13.40
CA VAL A 3 92.11 46.84 -13.37
C VAL A 3 91.79 47.83 -14.51
N ARG A 4 90.69 47.58 -15.23
CA ARG A 4 89.82 48.68 -15.70
C ARG A 4 88.33 48.33 -15.55
N LYS A 5 87.75 48.95 -14.52
CA LYS A 5 86.30 49.14 -14.33
C LYS A 5 85.75 49.97 -15.49
N ILE A 6 84.68 49.52 -16.12
CA ILE A 6 83.85 50.35 -16.99
C ILE A 6 82.51 50.55 -16.29
N ARG A 7 82.27 51.80 -15.88
CA ARG A 7 80.94 52.33 -15.53
C ARG A 7 80.22 52.62 -16.83
N ILE A 8 79.02 52.08 -17.03
CA ILE A 8 78.07 52.60 -18.01
C ILE A 8 76.82 53.05 -17.26
N ARG A 9 76.50 54.33 -17.45
CA ARG A 9 75.25 54.98 -17.06
C ARG A 9 74.17 54.51 -18.04
N TYR A 10 73.05 54.01 -17.55
CA TYR A 10 71.80 54.03 -18.30
C TYR A 10 70.76 54.77 -17.48
N GLY A 11 70.31 55.88 -18.06
CA GLY A 11 69.23 56.70 -17.55
C GLY A 11 67.90 55.98 -17.68
N SER A 12 67.03 56.27 -16.72
CA SER A 12 65.62 55.90 -16.71
C SER A 12 64.92 56.47 -17.95
N ALA A 13 64.54 55.58 -18.87
CA ALA A 13 63.47 55.83 -19.83
C ALA A 13 62.24 55.04 -19.36
N LEU A 14 61.30 55.75 -18.75
CA LEU A 14 59.97 55.24 -18.42
C LEU A 14 59.20 55.06 -19.73
N VAL A 15 59.26 53.85 -20.32
CA VAL A 15 58.37 53.46 -21.41
C VAL A 15 57.04 53.03 -20.78
N MET A 16 56.02 53.87 -20.91
CA MET A 16 54.63 53.45 -20.75
C MET A 16 54.34 52.43 -21.86
N ALA A 17 54.47 51.14 -21.56
CA ALA A 17 53.88 50.09 -22.35
C ALA A 17 52.36 50.15 -22.14
N ILE A 18 51.64 50.71 -23.11
CA ILE A 18 50.21 50.50 -23.26
C ILE A 18 50.03 49.00 -23.55
N LEU A 19 49.72 48.24 -22.51
CA LEU A 19 49.21 46.88 -22.63
C LEU A 19 47.86 46.99 -23.35
N LEU A 20 47.87 46.79 -24.67
CA LEU A 20 46.72 46.34 -25.41
C LEU A 20 46.36 44.95 -24.88
N SER A 21 45.57 44.93 -23.82
CA SER A 21 44.86 43.76 -23.33
C SER A 21 44.03 43.23 -24.50
N HIS A 22 44.59 42.28 -25.24
CA HIS A 22 43.81 41.41 -26.09
C HIS A 22 42.96 40.62 -25.11
N THR A 23 41.71 41.07 -24.95
CA THR A 23 40.66 40.25 -24.36
C THR A 23 40.57 39.01 -25.22
N VAL A 24 41.27 37.95 -24.82
CA VAL A 24 40.98 36.60 -25.31
C VAL A 24 39.50 36.42 -24.98
N PRO A 25 38.61 36.25 -25.98
CA PRO A 25 37.21 35.97 -25.68
C PRO A 25 37.21 34.77 -24.75
N ALA A 26 36.56 34.92 -23.60
CA ALA A 26 36.42 33.83 -22.66
C ALA A 26 35.84 32.66 -23.46
N SER A 27 36.64 31.60 -23.65
CA SER A 27 36.14 30.36 -24.19
C SER A 27 35.01 29.96 -23.26
N SER A 28 33.77 30.07 -23.74
CA SER A 28 32.60 29.61 -23.02
C SER A 28 32.93 28.18 -22.59
N ALA A 29 32.96 27.93 -21.27
CA ALA A 29 33.13 26.58 -20.76
C ALA A 29 32.23 25.65 -21.59
N PRO A 30 32.76 24.54 -22.14
CA PRO A 30 31.97 23.69 -23.02
C PRO A 30 30.64 23.41 -22.35
N ASN A 31 29.54 23.71 -23.04
CA ASN A 31 28.21 23.44 -22.51
C ASN A 31 28.21 21.94 -22.15
N PRO A 32 28.05 21.57 -20.86
CA PRO A 32 28.01 20.16 -20.47
C PRO A 32 26.93 19.37 -21.22
N ASP A 33 25.91 20.05 -21.75
CA ASP A 33 24.85 19.48 -22.56
C ASP A 33 25.20 19.37 -24.06
N ALA A 34 26.33 19.95 -24.50
CA ALA A 34 26.89 19.84 -25.86
C ALA A 34 27.96 18.74 -26.00
N ALA A 35 28.02 17.83 -25.02
CA ALA A 35 28.90 16.68 -25.04
C ALA A 35 28.71 15.81 -26.30
N ASN A 36 29.80 15.35 -26.90
CA ASN A 36 29.91 14.65 -28.18
C ASN A 36 29.57 13.15 -28.14
N TRP A 37 28.77 12.70 -27.17
CA TRP A 37 28.37 11.29 -27.01
C TRP A 37 26.85 11.14 -26.90
N GLY A 38 26.34 9.91 -27.02
CA GLY A 38 24.90 9.66 -27.09
C GLY A 38 24.13 10.22 -25.89
N CYS A 39 22.89 10.66 -26.14
CA CYS A 39 22.16 11.50 -25.19
C CYS A 39 21.81 10.79 -23.86
N TYR A 40 21.62 9.48 -23.93
CA TYR A 40 21.31 8.60 -22.80
C TYR A 40 22.52 7.76 -22.35
N ASP A 41 23.64 7.86 -23.07
CA ASP A 41 24.82 7.05 -22.78
C ASP A 41 25.57 7.64 -21.58
N PRO A 42 26.20 6.79 -20.75
CA PRO A 42 27.21 7.25 -19.81
C PRO A 42 28.32 8.00 -20.55
N GLU A 43 28.99 8.90 -19.83
CA GLU A 43 30.17 9.58 -20.33
C GLU A 43 31.23 8.59 -20.88
N PRO A 44 31.79 8.82 -22.09
CA PRO A 44 32.77 7.94 -22.70
C PRO A 44 33.96 7.69 -21.76
N GLY A 45 34.33 6.42 -21.59
CA GLY A 45 35.39 6.02 -20.66
C GLY A 45 34.89 5.72 -19.24
N HIS A 46 33.62 5.99 -18.94
CA HIS A 46 33.01 5.77 -17.63
C HIS A 46 31.83 4.79 -17.69
N PRO A 47 31.47 4.14 -16.57
CA PRO A 47 32.23 4.08 -15.32
C PRO A 47 33.37 3.05 -15.39
N SER A 48 34.53 3.42 -14.85
CA SER A 48 35.60 2.49 -14.48
C SER A 48 35.19 1.59 -13.30
N ALA A 49 35.96 0.54 -13.04
CA ALA A 49 35.69 -0.36 -11.92
C ALA A 49 35.71 0.35 -10.55
N ALA A 50 36.64 1.29 -10.35
CA ALA A 50 36.73 2.08 -9.12
C ALA A 50 35.53 3.01 -8.95
N GLU A 51 35.03 3.58 -10.04
CA GLU A 51 33.86 4.47 -10.01
C GLU A 51 32.56 3.72 -9.72
N ARG A 52 32.43 2.46 -10.17
CA ARG A 52 31.29 1.61 -9.77
C ARG A 52 31.25 1.37 -8.27
N ILE A 53 32.42 1.14 -7.66
CA ILE A 53 32.56 0.98 -6.20
C ILE A 53 32.21 2.30 -5.50
N ALA A 54 32.78 3.42 -5.94
CA ALA A 54 32.49 4.73 -5.35
C ALA A 54 31.00 5.11 -5.47
N PHE A 55 30.35 4.76 -6.58
CA PHE A 55 28.92 4.94 -6.75
C PHE A 55 28.13 4.12 -5.72
N PHE A 56 28.43 2.82 -5.59
CA PHE A 56 27.82 1.95 -4.59
C PHE A 56 27.94 2.52 -3.17
N GLU A 57 29.15 2.89 -2.74
CA GLU A 57 29.41 3.45 -1.42
C GLU A 57 28.55 4.69 -1.15
N LYS A 58 28.38 5.54 -2.16
CA LYS A 58 27.59 6.77 -2.07
C LYS A 58 26.08 6.52 -1.98
N ILE A 59 25.55 5.48 -2.61
CA ILE A 59 24.10 5.21 -2.66
C ILE A 59 23.61 4.16 -1.66
N ALA A 60 24.49 3.33 -1.12
CA ALA A 60 24.13 2.21 -0.24
C ALA A 60 23.34 2.67 1.00
N GLY A 61 23.80 3.73 1.68
CA GLY A 61 23.10 4.32 2.82
C GLY A 61 21.71 4.84 2.46
N PRO A 62 21.60 5.77 1.50
CA PRO A 62 20.29 6.27 1.05
C PRO A 62 19.32 5.19 0.53
N ALA A 63 19.81 4.13 -0.13
CA ALA A 63 18.97 3.03 -0.58
C ALA A 63 18.36 2.24 0.60
N ARG A 64 19.13 1.99 1.67
CA ARG A 64 18.60 1.38 2.90
C ARG A 64 17.56 2.26 3.59
N LEU A 65 17.80 3.57 3.62
CA LEU A 65 16.81 4.52 4.16
C LEU A 65 15.52 4.50 3.34
N ALA A 66 15.62 4.43 2.01
CA ALA A 66 14.45 4.30 1.16
C ALA A 66 13.69 2.97 1.39
N GLU A 67 14.39 1.86 1.63
CA GLU A 67 13.74 0.60 2.05
C GLU A 67 13.04 0.74 3.39
N GLN A 68 13.68 1.36 4.38
CA GLN A 68 13.10 1.59 5.69
C GLN A 68 11.85 2.48 5.63
N HIS A 69 11.90 3.56 4.85
CA HIS A 69 10.80 4.52 4.78
C HIS A 69 9.65 4.04 3.88
N HIS A 70 9.97 3.40 2.75
CA HIS A 70 9.00 3.16 1.67
C HIS A 70 8.76 1.67 1.36
N GLY A 71 9.47 0.76 2.04
CA GLY A 71 9.31 -0.69 1.92
C GLY A 71 9.88 -1.31 0.64
N VAL A 72 10.45 -0.53 -0.27
CA VAL A 72 11.10 -1.03 -1.50
C VAL A 72 12.38 -1.81 -1.15
N PRO A 73 12.76 -2.88 -1.84
CA PRO A 73 14.05 -3.52 -1.62
C PRO A 73 15.20 -2.53 -1.93
N ALA A 74 16.05 -2.22 -0.95
CA ALA A 74 17.24 -1.40 -1.16
C ALA A 74 18.13 -1.95 -2.27
N ALA A 75 18.29 -3.27 -2.34
CA ALA A 75 19.03 -3.94 -3.41
C ALA A 75 18.45 -3.65 -4.80
N GLY A 76 17.13 -3.76 -4.96
CA GLY A 76 16.43 -3.49 -6.22
C GLY A 76 16.52 -2.02 -6.62
N LEU A 77 16.25 -1.11 -5.67
CA LEU A 77 16.31 0.34 -5.91
C LEU A 77 17.74 0.79 -6.28
N ALA A 78 18.75 0.28 -5.59
CA ALA A 78 20.16 0.57 -5.89
C ALA A 78 20.55 0.06 -7.29
N ALA A 79 20.20 -1.20 -7.62
CA ALA A 79 20.48 -1.78 -8.93
C ALA A 79 19.81 -1.00 -10.08
N MET A 80 18.55 -0.60 -9.90
CA MET A 80 17.85 0.27 -10.85
C MET A 80 18.58 1.61 -11.02
N SER A 81 18.99 2.26 -9.93
CA SER A 81 19.71 3.53 -10.01
C SER A 81 21.06 3.41 -10.75
N MET A 82 21.79 2.31 -10.56
CA MET A 82 23.05 2.04 -11.27
C MET A 82 22.83 1.85 -12.78
N LEU A 83 21.78 1.10 -13.15
CA LEU A 83 21.42 0.87 -14.54
C LEU A 83 21.01 2.19 -15.24
N GLU A 84 20.07 2.90 -14.64
CA GLU A 84 19.42 4.07 -15.25
C GLU A 84 20.34 5.31 -15.27
N SER A 85 21.28 5.42 -14.33
CA SER A 85 22.25 6.52 -14.28
C SER A 85 23.59 6.20 -14.93
N GLY A 86 23.80 4.98 -15.42
CA GLY A 86 25.14 4.54 -15.84
C GLY A 86 26.18 4.68 -14.73
N TYR A 87 25.81 4.29 -13.50
CA TYR A 87 26.59 4.54 -12.28
C TYR A 87 26.92 6.04 -12.06
N GLY A 88 25.96 6.92 -12.36
CA GLY A 88 26.08 8.36 -12.12
C GLY A 88 26.65 9.18 -13.27
N PHE A 89 27.01 8.55 -14.39
CA PHE A 89 27.69 9.20 -15.51
C PHE A 89 26.78 9.62 -16.67
N THR A 90 25.46 9.39 -16.59
CA THR A 90 24.52 10.01 -17.53
C THR A 90 24.36 11.51 -17.24
N ARG A 91 24.03 12.30 -18.27
CA ARG A 91 23.86 13.77 -18.12
C ARG A 91 22.82 14.13 -17.06
N THR A 92 21.71 13.40 -16.98
CA THR A 92 20.67 13.62 -15.96
C THR A 92 21.18 13.34 -14.54
N ALA A 93 22.03 12.33 -14.36
CA ALA A 93 22.65 12.04 -13.07
C ALA A 93 23.67 13.11 -12.66
N GLN A 94 24.53 13.53 -13.59
CA GLN A 94 25.60 14.52 -13.35
C GLN A 94 25.04 15.95 -13.12
N PHE A 95 24.10 16.41 -13.96
CA PHE A 95 23.67 17.81 -13.99
C PHE A 95 22.31 18.07 -13.32
N ALA A 96 21.58 17.01 -12.98
CA ALA A 96 20.27 17.10 -12.32
C ALA A 96 20.14 16.23 -11.06
N ASN A 97 21.19 15.51 -10.65
CA ASN A 97 21.12 14.53 -9.57
C ASN A 97 20.01 13.48 -9.77
N ASN A 98 19.59 13.23 -11.01
CA ASN A 98 18.46 12.38 -11.33
C ASN A 98 18.92 11.01 -11.79
N LEU A 99 19.05 10.09 -10.84
CA LEU A 99 19.59 8.75 -11.08
C LEU A 99 18.66 7.82 -11.87
N PHE A 100 17.40 8.19 -12.06
CA PHE A 100 16.37 7.31 -12.64
C PHE A 100 15.77 7.86 -13.93
N GLY A 101 16.29 8.98 -14.43
CA GLY A 101 15.70 9.66 -15.59
C GLY A 101 14.24 10.08 -15.36
N TRP A 102 13.86 10.43 -14.14
CA TRP A 102 12.47 10.75 -13.80
C TRP A 102 12.02 12.04 -14.48
N LYS A 103 10.97 11.97 -15.31
CA LYS A 103 10.44 13.12 -16.07
C LYS A 103 9.75 14.15 -15.17
N ALA A 104 9.80 15.40 -15.58
CA ALA A 104 9.04 16.50 -14.99
C ALA A 104 8.01 17.02 -16.01
N PRO A 105 6.88 17.61 -15.57
CA PRO A 105 6.00 18.36 -16.46
C PRO A 105 6.80 19.48 -17.15
N GLN A 106 6.50 19.78 -18.42
CA GLN A 106 7.15 20.89 -19.14
C GLN A 106 6.94 22.25 -18.48
N THR A 107 5.88 22.38 -17.67
CA THR A 107 5.58 23.58 -16.90
C THR A 107 6.45 23.75 -15.65
N ASP A 108 7.25 22.74 -15.29
CA ASP A 108 8.17 22.80 -14.15
C ASP A 108 9.41 23.61 -14.52
N THR A 109 9.44 24.89 -14.13
CA THR A 109 10.55 25.80 -14.40
C THR A 109 11.84 25.44 -13.64
N ALA A 110 11.77 24.52 -12.68
CA ALA A 110 12.94 24.00 -11.96
C ALA A 110 13.47 22.68 -12.56
N SER A 111 12.87 22.19 -13.65
CA SER A 111 13.35 20.99 -14.37
C SER A 111 14.69 21.22 -15.08
N TYR A 112 15.44 20.14 -15.26
CA TYR A 112 16.60 20.08 -16.14
C TYR A 112 16.17 19.67 -17.55
N VAL A 113 16.54 20.47 -18.55
CA VAL A 113 16.25 20.18 -19.95
C VAL A 113 17.44 19.47 -20.56
N LEU A 114 17.24 18.24 -21.03
CA LEU A 114 18.29 17.46 -21.67
C LEU A 114 18.43 17.92 -23.14
N THR A 115 19.29 18.89 -23.40
CA THR A 115 19.32 19.61 -24.69
C THR A 115 19.84 18.79 -25.88
N CYS A 116 20.44 17.62 -25.64
CA CYS A 116 20.80 16.69 -26.71
C CYS A 116 19.59 15.93 -27.28
N GLN A 117 18.43 16.00 -26.62
CA GLN A 117 17.16 15.55 -27.21
C GLN A 117 16.58 16.66 -28.11
N PRO A 118 15.94 16.31 -29.24
CA PRO A 118 15.23 17.29 -30.05
C PRO A 118 14.23 18.08 -29.19
N ALA A 119 14.19 19.41 -29.33
CA ALA A 119 13.24 20.25 -28.59
C ALA A 119 11.76 19.90 -28.87
N SER A 120 11.50 19.19 -29.98
CA SER A 120 10.18 18.65 -30.32
C SER A 120 9.78 17.42 -29.51
N ASP A 121 10.69 16.79 -28.76
CA ASP A 121 10.36 15.68 -27.88
C ASP A 121 9.77 16.23 -26.56
N PRO A 122 8.48 16.02 -26.28
CA PRO A 122 7.87 16.49 -25.04
C PRO A 122 8.45 15.83 -23.78
N GLY A 123 9.31 14.82 -23.93
CA GLY A 123 9.98 14.07 -22.89
C GLY A 123 11.33 14.60 -22.41
N ASN A 124 11.82 15.74 -22.90
CA ASN A 124 13.18 16.24 -22.58
C ASN A 124 13.32 16.99 -21.25
N HIS A 125 12.23 17.17 -20.50
CA HIS A 125 12.23 17.76 -19.16
C HIS A 125 12.37 16.69 -18.08
N TYR A 126 13.44 16.79 -17.28
CA TYR A 126 13.75 15.88 -16.19
C TYR A 126 13.70 16.60 -14.85
N ARG A 127 13.24 15.91 -13.81
CA ARG A 127 13.27 16.47 -12.46
C ARG A 127 14.72 16.69 -12.02
N ARG A 128 15.00 17.86 -11.44
CA ARG A 128 16.27 18.13 -10.75
C ARG A 128 16.11 17.87 -9.26
N PHE A 129 17.04 17.11 -8.70
CA PHE A 129 17.09 16.81 -7.26
C PHE A 129 18.23 17.60 -6.59
N PRO A 130 18.09 17.92 -5.29
CA PRO A 130 19.16 18.60 -4.55
C PRO A 130 20.41 17.73 -4.38
N ASN A 131 20.25 16.40 -4.31
CA ASN A 131 21.32 15.41 -4.25
C ASN A 131 20.78 14.02 -4.61
N TRP A 132 21.66 13.03 -4.73
CA TRP A 132 21.29 11.64 -5.06
C TRP A 132 20.45 10.95 -3.98
N ALA A 133 20.64 11.29 -2.70
CA ALA A 133 19.83 10.73 -1.62
C ALA A 133 18.36 11.14 -1.77
N ALA A 134 18.08 12.40 -2.12
CA ALA A 134 16.74 12.89 -2.42
C ALA A 134 16.13 12.23 -3.67
N ALA A 135 16.94 11.86 -4.66
CA ALA A 135 16.48 11.13 -5.83
C ALA A 135 16.04 9.70 -5.46
N LEU A 136 16.84 9.01 -4.65
CA LEU A 136 16.54 7.67 -4.14
C LEU A 136 15.31 7.65 -3.24
N ASP A 137 15.18 8.60 -2.31
CA ASP A 137 13.99 8.73 -1.46
C ASP A 137 12.74 9.01 -2.30
N TYR A 138 12.82 9.95 -3.24
CA TYR A 138 11.69 10.29 -4.11
C TYR A 138 11.22 9.10 -4.94
N VAL A 139 12.14 8.36 -5.58
CA VAL A 139 11.78 7.18 -6.39
C VAL A 139 11.37 6.01 -5.49
N GLY A 140 12.02 5.83 -4.35
CA GLY A 140 11.61 4.88 -3.32
C GLY A 140 10.16 5.07 -2.93
N ARG A 141 9.72 6.30 -2.64
CA ARG A 141 8.32 6.62 -2.39
C ARG A 141 7.41 6.35 -3.59
N ARG A 142 7.85 6.66 -4.81
CA ARG A 142 7.07 6.44 -6.05
C ARG A 142 6.88 4.96 -6.39
N LEU A 143 7.77 4.10 -5.93
CA LEU A 143 7.71 2.65 -6.15
C LEU A 143 7.26 1.88 -4.90
N GLY A 144 7.26 2.54 -3.74
CA GLY A 144 7.04 1.94 -2.43
C GLY A 144 5.59 1.72 -2.07
N THR A 145 5.35 1.40 -0.81
CA THR A 145 4.02 1.13 -0.24
C THR A 145 3.07 2.32 -0.34
N GLU A 146 3.61 3.53 -0.44
CA GLU A 146 2.88 4.79 -0.63
C GLU A 146 2.77 5.23 -2.10
N ALA A 147 3.16 4.39 -3.06
CA ALA A 147 3.15 4.74 -4.46
C ALA A 147 1.74 5.09 -4.95
N THR A 148 1.61 6.23 -5.65
CA THR A 148 0.36 6.64 -6.29
C THR A 148 -0.07 5.68 -7.41
N HIS A 149 0.89 4.98 -8.01
CA HIS A 149 0.65 3.94 -9.01
C HIS A 149 0.48 2.59 -8.29
N LYS A 150 -0.78 2.10 -8.25
CA LYS A 150 -1.18 0.91 -7.48
C LYS A 150 -0.35 -0.33 -7.81
N GLN A 151 0.04 -0.49 -9.06
CA GLN A 151 0.87 -1.62 -9.48
C GLN A 151 2.26 -1.64 -8.80
N TYR A 152 2.86 -0.49 -8.52
CA TYR A 152 4.16 -0.43 -7.85
C TYR A 152 4.03 -0.67 -6.35
N ALA A 153 3.00 -0.10 -5.71
CA ALA A 153 2.67 -0.42 -4.33
C ALA A 153 2.43 -1.92 -4.15
N SER A 154 1.66 -2.54 -5.07
CA SER A 154 1.41 -3.99 -5.08
C SER A 154 2.69 -4.82 -5.20
N ALA A 155 3.62 -4.42 -6.08
CA ALA A 155 4.93 -5.05 -6.20
C ALA A 155 5.69 -5.01 -4.87
N THR A 156 5.71 -3.86 -4.21
CA THR A 156 6.40 -3.64 -2.93
C THR A 156 5.76 -4.41 -1.77
N PHE A 157 4.43 -4.49 -1.71
CA PHE A 157 3.76 -5.35 -0.73
C PHE A 157 4.03 -6.83 -0.97
N ALA A 158 4.09 -7.28 -2.23
CA ALA A 158 4.44 -8.66 -2.55
C ALA A 158 5.86 -9.00 -2.10
N TYR A 159 6.82 -8.09 -2.30
CA TYR A 159 8.18 -8.22 -1.76
C TYR A 159 8.17 -8.40 -0.24
N ALA A 160 7.50 -7.51 0.50
CA ALA A 160 7.43 -7.58 1.95
C ALA A 160 6.82 -8.91 2.45
N ARG A 161 5.75 -9.39 1.79
CA ARG A 161 5.10 -10.67 2.11
C ARG A 161 6.02 -11.87 1.83
N GLU A 162 6.70 -11.88 0.69
CA GLU A 162 7.67 -12.93 0.35
C GLU A 162 8.81 -12.98 1.37
N ARG A 163 9.34 -11.82 1.78
CA ARG A 163 10.34 -11.73 2.83
C ARG A 163 9.85 -12.25 4.17
N ALA A 164 8.63 -11.90 4.57
CA ALA A 164 8.00 -12.43 5.79
C ALA A 164 7.75 -13.94 5.74
N ALA A 165 7.50 -14.49 4.55
CA ALA A 165 7.33 -15.93 4.32
C ALA A 165 8.66 -16.71 4.22
N GLY A 166 9.80 -16.04 4.37
CA GLY A 166 11.13 -16.67 4.31
C GLY A 166 11.69 -16.84 2.89
N THR A 167 11.07 -16.25 1.85
CA THR A 167 11.66 -16.21 0.51
C THR A 167 13.02 -15.51 0.56
N GLN A 168 14.02 -16.08 -0.11
CA GLN A 168 15.38 -15.56 -0.10
C GLN A 168 15.44 -14.15 -0.73
N VAL A 169 16.29 -13.26 -0.20
CA VAL A 169 16.39 -11.86 -0.68
C VAL A 169 16.59 -11.80 -2.20
N PRO A 170 17.51 -12.57 -2.82
CA PRO A 170 17.72 -12.47 -4.27
C PRO A 170 16.46 -12.77 -5.08
N GLU A 171 15.72 -13.79 -4.69
CA GLU A 171 14.48 -14.22 -5.33
C GLU A 171 13.37 -13.17 -5.14
N ALA A 172 13.17 -12.68 -3.92
CA ALA A 172 12.15 -11.66 -3.62
C ALA A 172 12.43 -10.34 -4.36
N VAL A 173 13.69 -9.94 -4.46
CA VAL A 173 14.11 -8.74 -5.21
C VAL A 173 13.87 -8.94 -6.71
N GLN A 174 14.18 -10.11 -7.28
CA GLN A 174 13.90 -10.40 -8.68
C GLN A 174 12.39 -10.32 -8.98
N HIS A 175 11.55 -10.93 -8.15
CA HIS A 175 10.10 -10.84 -8.31
C HIS A 175 9.59 -9.41 -8.17
N TRP A 176 10.16 -8.62 -7.27
CA TRP A 176 9.84 -7.20 -7.13
C TRP A 176 10.15 -6.44 -8.42
N VAL A 177 11.37 -6.55 -8.96
CA VAL A 177 11.77 -5.88 -10.22
C VAL A 177 10.87 -6.31 -11.38
N GLN A 178 10.52 -7.60 -11.47
CA GLN A 178 9.61 -8.12 -12.47
C GLN A 178 8.23 -7.47 -12.38
N ARG A 179 7.67 -7.34 -11.18
CA ARG A 179 6.36 -6.69 -10.97
C ARG A 179 6.41 -5.18 -11.24
N ILE A 180 7.53 -4.52 -10.92
CA ILE A 180 7.75 -3.11 -11.30
C ILE A 180 7.76 -2.93 -12.82
N GLN A 181 8.46 -3.81 -13.55
CA GLN A 181 8.46 -3.80 -15.02
C GLN A 181 7.04 -4.05 -15.59
N GLN A 182 6.36 -5.09 -15.11
CA GLN A 182 4.96 -5.41 -15.49
C GLN A 182 3.99 -4.27 -15.17
N GLY A 183 4.31 -3.48 -14.13
CA GLY A 183 3.59 -2.26 -13.77
C GLY A 183 3.77 -1.08 -14.74
N GLY A 184 4.58 -1.25 -15.79
CA GLY A 184 4.81 -0.25 -16.83
C GLY A 184 5.98 0.69 -16.55
N TYR A 185 6.90 0.32 -15.64
CA TYR A 185 8.07 1.15 -15.35
C TYR A 185 9.02 1.25 -16.55
N ASN A 186 9.31 0.11 -17.19
CA ASN A 186 10.16 0.04 -18.37
C ASN A 186 9.62 -1.03 -19.32
N PRO A 187 9.31 -0.71 -20.59
CA PRO A 187 8.71 -1.66 -21.53
C PRO A 187 9.72 -2.68 -22.12
N ASP A 188 11.03 -2.48 -21.94
CA ASP A 188 12.05 -3.38 -22.47
C ASP A 188 12.00 -4.73 -21.71
N PRO A 189 11.72 -5.86 -22.39
CA PRO A 189 11.65 -7.17 -21.75
C PRO A 189 12.97 -7.60 -21.09
N SER A 190 14.12 -7.08 -21.55
CA SER A 190 15.44 -7.38 -20.98
C SER A 190 15.73 -6.65 -19.65
N TYR A 191 14.89 -5.68 -19.28
CA TYR A 191 15.11 -4.79 -18.13
C TYR A 191 15.36 -5.55 -16.82
N VAL A 192 14.50 -6.53 -16.51
CA VAL A 192 14.63 -7.34 -15.28
C VAL A 192 15.98 -8.03 -15.24
N GLY A 193 16.40 -8.67 -16.33
CA GLY A 193 17.69 -9.35 -16.41
C GLY A 193 18.87 -8.39 -16.25
N ARG A 194 18.79 -7.16 -16.79
CA ARG A 194 19.85 -6.16 -16.62
C ARG A 194 19.96 -5.67 -15.17
N VAL A 195 18.84 -5.40 -14.51
CA VAL A 195 18.80 -5.00 -13.09
C VAL A 195 19.31 -6.14 -12.19
N VAL A 196 18.86 -7.37 -12.41
CA VAL A 196 19.27 -8.53 -11.61
C VAL A 196 20.77 -8.82 -11.76
N ARG A 197 21.33 -8.72 -12.98
CA ARG A 197 22.78 -8.87 -13.18
C ARG A 197 23.61 -7.85 -12.39
N ILE A 198 23.12 -6.61 -12.25
CA ILE A 198 23.76 -5.59 -11.41
C ILE A 198 23.60 -5.93 -9.93
N ALA A 199 22.41 -6.39 -9.50
CA ALA A 199 22.18 -6.82 -8.12
C ALA A 199 23.07 -8.01 -7.70
N ASN A 200 23.35 -8.92 -8.64
CA ASN A 200 24.25 -10.05 -8.43
C ASN A 200 25.71 -9.62 -8.22
N ASN A 201 26.18 -8.60 -8.96
CA ASN A 201 27.53 -8.06 -8.84
C ASN A 201 27.58 -6.61 -9.35
N TYR A 202 27.64 -5.63 -8.44
CA TYR A 202 27.60 -4.22 -8.84
C TYR A 202 28.89 -3.72 -9.48
N GLN A 203 30.01 -4.44 -9.34
CA GLN A 203 31.28 -4.08 -9.97
C GLN A 203 31.40 -4.70 -11.37
N SER A 204 30.97 -5.95 -11.53
CA SER A 204 31.01 -6.72 -12.79
C SER A 204 29.70 -7.49 -12.98
N PRO A 205 28.64 -6.81 -13.49
CA PRO A 205 27.31 -7.41 -13.61
C PRO A 205 27.31 -8.73 -14.36
N GLY A 206 26.63 -9.74 -13.82
CA GLY A 206 26.63 -11.10 -14.34
C GLY A 206 25.54 -11.97 -13.75
N ASP A 207 25.37 -13.18 -14.28
CA ASP A 207 24.25 -14.05 -13.92
C ASP A 207 24.46 -14.77 -12.56
N SER A 208 25.67 -14.75 -12.01
CA SER A 208 26.00 -15.36 -10.72
C SER A 208 26.08 -14.33 -9.60
N VAL A 209 25.46 -14.63 -8.47
CA VAL A 209 25.54 -13.82 -7.24
C VAL A 209 26.97 -13.84 -6.70
N SER A 210 27.60 -12.67 -6.59
CA SER A 210 28.89 -12.52 -5.91
C SER A 210 28.72 -12.69 -4.40
N SER A 211 29.66 -13.33 -3.72
CA SER A 211 29.62 -13.48 -2.26
C SER A 211 30.05 -12.23 -1.48
N THR A 212 30.58 -11.22 -2.17
CA THR A 212 31.15 -10.00 -1.54
C THR A 212 30.75 -8.71 -2.22
N LEU A 213 30.24 -8.78 -3.45
CA LEU A 213 29.93 -7.62 -4.30
C LEU A 213 28.47 -7.63 -4.78
N ASP A 214 27.61 -8.41 -4.12
CA ASP A 214 26.17 -8.35 -4.39
C ASP A 214 25.53 -7.13 -3.70
N LEU A 215 24.37 -6.71 -4.21
CA LEU A 215 23.54 -5.67 -3.60
C LEU A 215 22.52 -6.25 -2.62
N TYR A 216 22.30 -7.57 -2.58
CA TYR A 216 21.29 -8.19 -1.73
C TYR A 216 21.58 -7.99 -0.25
N GLN A 217 22.86 -7.89 0.14
CA GLN A 217 23.28 -7.45 1.48
C GLN A 217 22.68 -6.11 1.94
N LEU A 218 22.22 -5.25 1.02
CA LEU A 218 21.52 -4.02 1.38
C LEU A 218 20.16 -4.29 2.05
N SER A 219 19.51 -5.41 1.68
CA SER A 219 18.15 -5.77 2.10
C SER A 219 18.08 -6.97 3.06
N GLN A 220 19.23 -7.48 3.52
CA GLN A 220 19.29 -8.60 4.47
C GLN A 220 18.84 -8.22 5.89
N GLY A 221 19.13 -6.99 6.34
CA GLY A 221 18.75 -6.50 7.66
C GLY A 221 17.28 -6.08 7.78
N SER A 222 16.56 -6.08 6.65
CA SER A 222 15.20 -5.57 6.52
C SER A 222 14.15 -6.69 6.59
N SER A 223 14.41 -7.77 7.35
CA SER A 223 13.28 -8.60 7.80
C SER A 223 12.39 -7.68 8.63
N PRO A 224 11.12 -7.46 8.28
CA PRO A 224 10.23 -6.73 9.18
C PRO A 224 10.28 -7.48 10.51
N THR A 225 10.78 -6.83 11.56
CA THR A 225 10.61 -7.31 12.92
C THR A 225 9.11 -7.25 13.18
N VAL A 226 8.40 -8.28 12.77
CA VAL A 226 7.18 -8.68 13.44
C VAL A 226 7.67 -9.09 14.81
N THR A 227 7.62 -8.18 15.77
CA THR A 227 7.72 -8.53 17.18
C THR A 227 6.74 -9.70 17.38
N PRO A 228 7.21 -10.91 17.68
CA PRO A 228 6.31 -11.99 18.03
C PRO A 228 5.47 -11.47 19.21
N PRO A 229 4.14 -11.70 19.25
CA PRO A 229 3.38 -11.38 20.44
C PRO A 229 4.09 -12.01 21.64
N ALA A 230 4.24 -11.23 22.71
CA ALA A 230 4.83 -11.70 23.95
C ALA A 230 4.22 -13.07 24.31
N PRO A 231 5.01 -14.01 24.86
CA PRO A 231 4.46 -15.29 25.31
C PRO A 231 3.27 -15.00 26.25
N PRO A 232 2.21 -15.83 26.22
CA PRO A 232 1.01 -15.55 26.99
C PRO A 232 1.40 -15.38 28.45
N LEU A 233 1.11 -14.20 29.01
CA LEU A 233 1.14 -14.03 30.46
C LEU A 233 0.24 -15.10 31.04
N GLU A 234 0.81 -15.90 31.94
CA GLU A 234 0.04 -16.82 32.77
C GLU A 234 -1.15 -16.07 33.36
N THR A 235 -2.32 -16.65 33.12
CA THR A 235 -3.63 -16.14 33.49
C THR A 235 -3.80 -16.20 35.01
N SER A 236 -3.42 -15.12 35.68
CA SER A 236 -4.04 -14.71 36.94
C SER A 236 -5.09 -13.66 36.62
N GLY A 237 -6.36 -13.99 36.87
CA GLY A 237 -7.50 -13.32 36.31
C GLY A 237 -7.66 -11.85 36.70
N GLN A 238 -8.04 -11.05 35.71
CA GLN A 238 -9.14 -10.09 35.73
C GLN A 238 -9.23 -9.50 34.32
N ASN A 239 -10.40 -9.63 33.68
CA ASN A 239 -10.69 -9.02 32.38
C ASN A 239 -10.64 -7.50 32.51
N ALA A 240 -9.50 -6.89 32.20
CA ALA A 240 -9.41 -5.47 31.89
C ALA A 240 -9.21 -5.32 30.38
N MET A 241 -10.06 -4.51 29.75
CA MET A 241 -9.84 -4.06 28.38
C MET A 241 -8.47 -3.38 28.28
N PRO A 242 -7.79 -3.40 27.12
CA PRO A 242 -6.62 -2.56 26.91
C PRO A 242 -7.01 -1.07 27.09
N ASP A 243 -6.38 -0.42 28.07
CA ASP A 243 -6.61 0.97 28.51
C ASP A 243 -6.31 2.07 27.48
N SER A 244 -6.11 1.77 26.19
CA SER A 244 -5.78 2.80 25.20
C SER A 244 -7.00 3.24 24.39
N VAL A 245 -7.85 4.07 25.01
CA VAL A 245 -8.68 5.05 24.27
C VAL A 245 -7.80 6.10 23.58
N GLY A 246 -6.49 6.11 23.87
CA GLY A 246 -5.48 6.93 23.19
C GLY A 246 -5.36 6.58 21.71
N GLY A 247 -6.18 7.23 20.88
CA GLY A 247 -6.22 7.05 19.44
C GLY A 247 -7.60 7.29 18.83
N LEU A 248 -8.66 7.14 19.62
CA LEU A 248 -10.03 7.41 19.17
C LEU A 248 -10.37 8.90 19.23
N ASN A 249 -11.37 9.30 18.44
CA ASN A 249 -11.85 10.68 18.36
C ASN A 249 -12.30 11.19 19.73
N SER A 250 -11.81 12.36 20.14
CA SER A 250 -12.02 12.91 21.48
C SER A 250 -13.49 13.29 21.78
N ARG A 251 -14.36 13.33 20.77
CA ARG A 251 -15.80 13.57 20.95
C ARG A 251 -16.58 12.31 21.31
N LEU A 252 -15.92 11.16 21.26
CA LEU A 252 -16.50 9.89 21.66
C LEU A 252 -16.78 9.91 23.17
N GLY A 253 -17.96 9.43 23.57
CA GLY A 253 -18.31 9.32 24.98
C GLY A 253 -17.43 8.28 25.70
N PRO A 254 -17.43 8.29 27.04
CA PRO A 254 -16.76 7.23 27.79
C PRO A 254 -17.41 5.86 27.47
N PRO A 255 -16.64 4.76 27.57
CA PRO A 255 -17.20 3.42 27.44
C PRO A 255 -18.33 3.20 28.45
N PRO A 256 -19.44 2.54 28.06
CA PRO A 256 -20.50 2.20 28.98
C PRO A 256 -19.98 1.19 30.02
N THR A 257 -20.28 1.44 31.29
CA THR A 257 -19.89 0.53 32.38
C THR A 257 -20.73 -0.75 32.40
N SER A 258 -21.93 -0.72 31.81
CA SER A 258 -22.79 -1.88 31.64
C SER A 258 -23.81 -1.67 30.52
N LEU A 259 -24.26 -2.78 29.92
CA LEU A 259 -25.33 -2.76 28.92
C LEU A 259 -26.70 -2.96 29.57
N PRO A 260 -27.75 -2.22 29.15
CA PRO A 260 -29.12 -2.39 29.64
C PRO A 260 -29.69 -3.75 29.22
N GLN A 261 -29.62 -4.75 30.10
CA GLN A 261 -29.94 -6.15 29.79
C GLN A 261 -31.36 -6.36 29.22
N GLY A 262 -32.35 -5.58 29.69
CA GLY A 262 -33.71 -5.62 29.15
C GLY A 262 -33.75 -5.27 27.65
N LYS A 263 -32.98 -4.26 27.23
CA LYS A 263 -32.85 -3.87 25.82
C LYS A 263 -32.05 -4.88 25.00
N VAL A 264 -30.99 -5.44 25.57
CA VAL A 264 -30.24 -6.53 24.93
C VAL A 264 -31.16 -7.72 24.65
N ALA A 265 -31.97 -8.15 25.62
CA ALA A 265 -32.90 -9.26 25.45
C ALA A 265 -34.01 -8.98 24.43
N GLU A 266 -34.57 -7.77 24.43
CA GLU A 266 -35.55 -7.30 23.44
C GLU A 266 -34.99 -7.39 22.01
N LEU A 267 -33.82 -6.79 21.79
CA LEU A 267 -33.16 -6.75 20.50
C LEU A 267 -32.67 -8.14 20.05
N THR A 268 -32.20 -8.98 20.97
CA THR A 268 -31.84 -10.38 20.71
C THR A 268 -33.03 -11.15 20.12
N LYS A 269 -34.21 -11.03 20.74
CA LYS A 269 -35.45 -11.67 20.24
C LYS A 269 -35.85 -11.15 18.88
N PHE A 270 -35.66 -9.86 18.63
CA PHE A 270 -35.93 -9.28 17.32
C PHE A 270 -35.00 -9.86 16.23
N LEU A 271 -33.68 -9.85 16.49
CA LEU A 271 -32.68 -10.32 15.53
C LEU A 271 -32.81 -11.82 15.24
N ALA A 272 -33.23 -12.61 16.23
CA ALA A 272 -33.47 -14.05 16.06
C ALA A 272 -34.59 -14.39 15.05
N LYS A 273 -35.45 -13.43 14.67
CA LYS A 273 -36.54 -13.66 13.70
C LYS A 273 -36.05 -13.79 12.25
N ARG A 274 -34.80 -13.42 11.96
CA ARG A 274 -34.21 -13.51 10.61
C ARG A 274 -33.07 -14.52 10.61
N PRO A 275 -33.33 -15.79 10.27
CA PRO A 275 -32.27 -16.78 10.21
C PRO A 275 -31.25 -16.43 9.11
N PRO A 276 -29.97 -16.79 9.31
CA PRO A 276 -28.93 -16.55 8.32
C PRO A 276 -29.15 -17.42 7.07
N TYR A 277 -29.42 -16.80 5.93
CA TYR A 277 -29.78 -17.54 4.72
C TYR A 277 -28.62 -18.34 4.12
N MET A 278 -27.36 -17.98 4.38
CA MET A 278 -26.19 -18.74 3.91
C MET A 278 -25.89 -19.95 4.79
N ARG A 279 -26.58 -20.12 5.93
CA ARG A 279 -26.37 -21.27 6.83
C ARG A 279 -27.07 -22.52 6.28
N GLN A 280 -26.52 -23.06 5.21
CA GLN A 280 -26.95 -24.27 4.51
C GLN A 280 -25.71 -25.11 4.18
N ASP A 281 -25.80 -26.43 4.32
CA ASP A 281 -24.72 -27.37 4.01
C ASP A 281 -23.31 -26.87 4.42
N CYS A 282 -23.20 -26.47 5.69
CA CYS A 282 -22.02 -25.84 6.25
C CYS A 282 -21.08 -26.85 6.92
N SER A 283 -19.78 -26.60 6.79
CA SER A 283 -18.72 -27.30 7.53
C SER A 283 -17.79 -26.28 8.19
N GLU A 284 -17.31 -26.57 9.39
CA GLU A 284 -16.34 -25.72 10.07
C GLU A 284 -15.01 -25.71 9.31
N ILE A 285 -14.35 -24.55 9.26
CA ILE A 285 -13.05 -24.39 8.59
C ILE A 285 -12.07 -23.64 9.48
N ALA A 286 -10.77 -23.88 9.26
CA ALA A 286 -9.70 -23.01 9.73
C ALA A 286 -9.46 -21.92 8.68
N ALA A 287 -10.12 -20.77 8.84
CA ALA A 287 -9.94 -19.63 7.95
C ALA A 287 -8.69 -18.82 8.36
N PRO A 288 -7.75 -18.54 7.44
CA PRO A 288 -6.56 -17.73 7.74
C PRO A 288 -6.89 -16.36 8.32
N GLY A 289 -6.30 -16.01 9.45
CA GLY A 289 -6.52 -14.75 10.17
C GLY A 289 -7.73 -14.76 11.12
N TYR A 290 -8.38 -15.92 11.32
CA TYR A 290 -9.52 -16.11 12.22
C TYR A 290 -9.27 -17.23 13.26
N GLU A 291 -8.02 -17.68 13.40
CA GLU A 291 -7.63 -18.83 14.23
C GLU A 291 -7.89 -18.61 15.73
N VAL A 292 -7.88 -17.35 16.17
CA VAL A 292 -8.13 -16.97 17.56
C VAL A 292 -9.59 -17.07 17.98
N ILE A 293 -10.52 -17.30 17.02
CA ILE A 293 -11.94 -17.44 17.35
C ILE A 293 -12.16 -18.79 18.06
N PRO A 294 -12.69 -18.78 19.31
CA PRO A 294 -12.88 -20.00 20.09
C PRO A 294 -13.90 -20.93 19.41
N ALA A 295 -13.86 -22.21 19.77
CA ALA A 295 -14.88 -23.16 19.32
C ALA A 295 -16.26 -22.68 19.79
N GLY A 296 -17.26 -22.78 18.91
CA GLY A 296 -18.59 -22.29 19.23
C GLY A 296 -19.43 -21.91 18.01
N PRO A 297 -20.62 -21.31 18.24
CA PRO A 297 -21.58 -21.01 17.18
C PRO A 297 -21.13 -19.92 16.19
N GLU A 298 -20.04 -19.22 16.51
CA GLU A 298 -19.48 -18.09 15.75
C GLU A 298 -18.15 -18.48 15.05
N ARG A 299 -17.82 -19.78 14.97
CA ARG A 299 -16.68 -20.30 14.21
C ARG A 299 -16.84 -20.01 12.69
N PRO A 300 -15.72 -19.81 11.96
CA PRO A 300 -15.74 -19.78 10.51
C PRO A 300 -16.31 -21.08 9.91
N MET A 301 -17.23 -20.93 8.98
CA MET A 301 -17.87 -22.04 8.27
C MET A 301 -17.74 -21.87 6.77
N ARG A 302 -17.46 -22.94 6.03
CA ARG A 302 -17.67 -23.01 4.58
C ARG A 302 -19.05 -23.56 4.31
N CYS A 303 -19.88 -22.78 3.63
CA CYS A 303 -21.27 -23.13 3.35
C CYS A 303 -21.53 -23.16 1.84
N LEU A 304 -22.09 -24.27 1.36
CA LEU A 304 -22.73 -24.34 0.05
C LEU A 304 -24.20 -23.98 0.24
N TYR A 305 -24.63 -22.85 -0.29
CA TYR A 305 -26.00 -22.36 -0.08
C TYR A 305 -26.66 -22.06 -1.41
N HIS A 306 -27.99 -21.98 -1.36
CA HIS A 306 -28.78 -21.54 -2.50
C HIS A 306 -29.77 -20.44 -2.14
N VAL A 307 -30.06 -19.62 -3.14
CA VAL A 307 -31.09 -18.57 -3.11
C VAL A 307 -31.94 -18.64 -4.37
N GLU A 308 -33.12 -18.03 -4.36
CA GLU A 308 -33.99 -18.02 -5.53
C GLU A 308 -34.26 -16.57 -5.97
N SER A 309 -34.00 -16.29 -7.26
CA SER A 309 -34.47 -15.05 -7.88
C SER A 309 -35.90 -15.23 -8.38
N THR A 310 -36.86 -14.68 -7.64
CA THR A 310 -38.28 -14.66 -8.05
C THR A 310 -38.71 -13.30 -8.62
N SER A 311 -37.82 -12.30 -8.64
CA SER A 311 -38.12 -10.98 -9.18
C SER A 311 -38.52 -11.05 -10.67
N PRO A 312 -39.55 -10.31 -11.10
CA PRO A 312 -39.91 -10.25 -12.51
C PRO A 312 -38.81 -9.61 -13.38
N LYS A 313 -37.93 -8.80 -12.76
CA LYS A 313 -36.79 -8.14 -13.41
C LYS A 313 -35.57 -9.05 -13.59
N ALA A 314 -35.57 -10.25 -13.00
CA ALA A 314 -34.46 -11.17 -13.10
C ALA A 314 -34.27 -11.66 -14.56
N LYS A 315 -33.05 -11.51 -15.07
CA LYS A 315 -32.61 -12.06 -16.35
C LYS A 315 -32.41 -13.56 -16.26
N ILE A 316 -31.93 -14.03 -15.11
CA ILE A 316 -31.76 -15.45 -14.79
C ILE A 316 -32.64 -15.77 -13.59
N ARG A 317 -33.77 -16.41 -13.84
CA ARG A 317 -34.75 -16.80 -12.82
C ARG A 317 -34.40 -18.14 -12.18
N GLY A 318 -34.97 -18.38 -10.99
CA GLY A 318 -34.87 -19.65 -10.28
C GLY A 318 -33.66 -19.73 -9.34
N VAL A 319 -33.33 -20.96 -8.97
CA VAL A 319 -32.34 -21.28 -7.93
C VAL A 319 -30.92 -20.97 -8.40
N LYS A 320 -30.15 -20.32 -7.52
CA LYS A 320 -28.74 -20.00 -7.68
C LYS A 320 -27.97 -20.63 -6.54
N LYS A 321 -26.82 -21.24 -6.84
CA LYS A 321 -25.96 -21.88 -5.85
C LYS A 321 -24.65 -21.12 -5.75
N ALA A 322 -24.10 -20.98 -4.55
CA ALA A 322 -22.76 -20.43 -4.35
C ALA A 322 -22.12 -21.02 -3.09
N THR A 323 -20.81 -20.91 -3.02
CA THR A 323 -20.03 -21.26 -1.83
C THR A 323 -19.42 -20.01 -1.23
N ALA A 324 -19.50 -19.88 0.09
CA ALA A 324 -18.85 -18.81 0.84
C ALA A 324 -18.30 -19.33 2.16
N ASP A 325 -17.19 -18.74 2.58
CA ASP A 325 -16.67 -18.83 3.94
C ASP A 325 -17.30 -17.70 4.75
N VAL A 326 -17.97 -18.02 5.84
CA VAL A 326 -18.86 -17.10 6.56
C VAL A 326 -18.74 -17.31 8.07
N ILE A 327 -18.80 -16.20 8.83
CA ILE A 327 -19.09 -16.22 10.27
C ILE A 327 -20.52 -15.75 10.49
N PHE A 328 -21.19 -16.38 11.44
CA PHE A 328 -22.56 -16.09 11.82
C PHE A 328 -22.61 -15.55 13.26
N PRO A 329 -22.50 -14.23 13.48
CA PRO A 329 -22.70 -13.65 14.81
C PRO A 329 -24.05 -14.06 15.39
N THR A 330 -24.06 -14.40 16.67
CA THR A 330 -25.31 -14.77 17.36
C THR A 330 -26.22 -13.53 17.50
N PRO A 331 -27.55 -13.71 17.55
CA PRO A 331 -28.48 -12.60 17.82
C PRO A 331 -28.14 -11.82 19.10
N ALA A 332 -27.66 -12.51 20.13
CA ALA A 332 -27.23 -11.89 21.38
C ALA A 332 -25.97 -11.03 21.20
N ARG A 333 -24.96 -11.53 20.48
CA ARG A 333 -23.75 -10.78 20.14
C ARG A 333 -24.08 -9.49 19.39
N MET A 334 -24.87 -9.61 18.33
CA MET A 334 -25.29 -8.47 17.52
C MET A 334 -26.08 -7.43 18.33
N ALA A 335 -26.98 -7.88 19.22
CA ALA A 335 -27.73 -6.98 20.09
C ALA A 335 -26.80 -6.18 21.03
N ARG A 336 -25.76 -6.83 21.57
CA ARG A 336 -24.77 -6.19 22.45
C ARG A 336 -23.93 -5.18 21.66
N TRP A 337 -23.43 -5.56 20.48
CA TRP A 337 -22.69 -4.65 19.60
C TRP A 337 -23.46 -3.38 19.25
N ILE A 338 -24.75 -3.50 18.91
CA ILE A 338 -25.61 -2.36 18.57
C ILE A 338 -25.78 -1.43 19.78
N ILE A 339 -26.12 -2.00 20.95
CA ILE A 339 -26.40 -1.21 22.15
C ILE A 339 -25.12 -0.56 22.67
N ASP A 340 -24.00 -1.28 22.69
CA ASP A 340 -22.68 -0.74 23.06
C ASP A 340 -22.33 0.46 22.17
N SER A 341 -22.38 0.28 20.85
CA SER A 341 -22.05 1.33 19.88
C SER A 341 -22.91 2.59 20.07
N CYS A 342 -24.21 2.41 20.33
CA CYS A 342 -25.12 3.52 20.57
C CYS A 342 -24.84 4.28 21.87
N LEU A 343 -24.43 3.58 22.93
CA LEU A 343 -24.08 4.20 24.20
C LEU A 343 -22.75 4.97 24.10
N TRP A 344 -21.74 4.39 23.44
CA TRP A 344 -20.44 5.03 23.19
C TRP A 344 -20.57 6.33 22.39
N ALA A 345 -21.43 6.35 21.38
CA ALA A 345 -21.66 7.54 20.56
C ALA A 345 -22.38 8.68 21.30
N GLY A 346 -22.67 8.54 22.60
CA GLY A 346 -23.19 9.62 23.44
C GLY A 346 -24.68 9.92 23.24
N GLY A 347 -25.43 8.99 22.64
CA GLY A 347 -26.82 9.23 22.27
C GLY A 347 -27.77 9.31 23.46
N ALA A 348 -28.26 10.51 23.78
CA ALA A 348 -29.48 10.68 24.59
C ALA A 348 -30.70 9.96 23.95
N ASP A 349 -30.66 9.70 22.64
CA ASP A 349 -31.63 8.94 21.87
C ASP A 349 -31.14 7.50 21.55
N LEU A 350 -31.08 6.66 22.58
CA LEU A 350 -30.71 5.25 22.43
C LEU A 350 -31.70 4.50 21.51
N ALA A 351 -32.99 4.82 21.57
CA ALA A 351 -34.02 4.14 20.79
C ALA A 351 -33.88 4.43 19.28
N GLY A 352 -33.68 5.69 18.91
CA GLY A 352 -33.41 6.08 17.53
C GLY A 352 -32.11 5.48 16.99
N CYS A 353 -31.05 5.42 17.81
CA CYS A 353 -29.79 4.80 17.39
C CYS A 353 -29.94 3.30 17.14
N ILE A 354 -30.64 2.58 18.03
CA ILE A 354 -30.95 1.16 17.82
C ILE A 354 -31.74 1.00 16.52
N ALA A 355 -32.78 1.81 16.28
CA ALA A 355 -33.58 1.73 15.07
C ALA A 355 -32.76 1.99 13.79
N PHE A 356 -31.82 2.94 13.85
CA PHE A 356 -30.87 3.26 12.77
C PHE A 356 -30.01 2.05 12.41
N LEU A 357 -29.35 1.42 13.39
CA LEU A 357 -28.52 0.24 13.17
C LEU A 357 -29.32 -1.04 12.89
N GLN A 358 -30.56 -1.15 13.35
CA GLN A 358 -31.36 -2.36 13.21
C GLN A 358 -32.07 -2.44 11.86
N THR A 359 -32.76 -1.36 11.46
CA THR A 359 -33.68 -1.34 10.31
C THR A 359 -33.43 -0.22 9.31
N GLY A 360 -32.55 0.73 9.62
CA GLY A 360 -32.25 1.85 8.73
C GLY A 360 -31.65 1.39 7.38
N PRO A 361 -31.48 2.31 6.42
CA PRO A 361 -30.86 2.02 5.11
C PRO A 361 -29.43 1.48 5.20
N ALA A 362 -28.77 1.71 6.34
CA ALA A 362 -27.44 1.23 6.66
C ALA A 362 -27.45 0.22 7.84
N GLY A 363 -28.63 -0.30 8.19
CA GLY A 363 -28.78 -1.22 9.30
C GLY A 363 -28.18 -2.60 9.01
N ILE A 364 -27.75 -3.27 10.06
CA ILE A 364 -27.04 -4.57 10.02
C ILE A 364 -27.84 -5.64 9.26
N LEU A 365 -29.17 -5.61 9.35
CA LEU A 365 -30.05 -6.57 8.65
C LEU A 365 -30.14 -6.33 7.14
N GLN A 366 -29.76 -5.14 6.67
CA GLN A 366 -29.63 -4.84 5.23
C GLN A 366 -28.26 -5.27 4.69
N GLN A 367 -27.31 -5.63 5.57
CA GLN A 367 -25.95 -6.04 5.22
C GLN A 367 -25.85 -7.56 5.24
N SER A 368 -26.38 -8.21 4.20
CA SER A 368 -26.40 -9.67 4.07
C SER A 368 -27.07 -10.39 5.25
N SER A 369 -28.13 -9.79 5.84
CA SER A 369 -28.78 -10.28 7.07
C SER A 369 -27.81 -10.46 8.25
N ALA A 370 -26.84 -9.55 8.39
CA ALA A 370 -25.83 -9.54 9.45
C ALA A 370 -24.89 -10.75 9.49
N GLN A 371 -24.78 -11.48 8.37
CA GLN A 371 -23.78 -12.51 8.18
C GLN A 371 -22.48 -11.85 7.75
N PHE A 372 -21.32 -12.34 8.21
CA PHE A 372 -20.01 -11.79 7.87
C PHE A 372 -19.30 -12.71 6.86
N PRO A 373 -19.26 -12.36 5.56
CA PRO A 373 -18.58 -13.18 4.57
C PRO A 373 -17.06 -12.97 4.67
N ILE A 374 -16.32 -14.04 4.95
CA ILE A 374 -14.86 -14.07 4.93
C ILE A 374 -14.34 -14.19 3.49
N ALA A 375 -14.93 -15.07 2.69
CA ALA A 375 -14.49 -15.33 1.32
C ALA A 375 -15.61 -15.94 0.46
N GLY A 376 -15.46 -15.91 -0.86
CA GLY A 376 -16.39 -16.55 -1.79
C GLY A 376 -17.44 -15.60 -2.37
N ILE A 377 -18.53 -16.17 -2.91
CA ILE A 377 -19.55 -15.41 -3.63
C ILE A 377 -20.85 -15.39 -2.83
N VAL A 378 -21.34 -14.19 -2.59
CA VAL A 378 -22.55 -13.90 -1.81
C VAL A 378 -23.62 -13.32 -2.71
N PHE A 379 -24.79 -13.96 -2.76
CA PHE A 379 -25.95 -13.42 -3.45
C PHE A 379 -26.74 -12.47 -2.54
N GLU A 380 -26.79 -11.20 -2.89
CA GLU A 380 -27.55 -10.18 -2.18
C GLU A 380 -28.86 -9.88 -2.91
N ASP A 381 -29.94 -9.64 -2.14
CA ASP A 381 -31.22 -9.17 -2.68
C ASP A 381 -31.13 -7.68 -2.97
N MET A 382 -31.01 -7.33 -4.24
CA MET A 382 -30.77 -5.95 -4.67
C MET A 382 -32.06 -5.17 -4.97
N ASP A 383 -33.15 -5.86 -5.32
CA ASP A 383 -34.43 -5.25 -5.69
C ASP A 383 -35.54 -6.31 -5.77
N ALA A 384 -36.33 -6.42 -4.69
CA ALA A 384 -37.54 -7.24 -4.64
C ALA A 384 -37.30 -8.72 -5.05
N ARG A 385 -36.41 -9.42 -4.33
CA ARG A 385 -35.99 -10.80 -4.59
C ARG A 385 -35.22 -10.96 -5.90
N LEU A 386 -34.44 -9.94 -6.25
CA LEU A 386 -33.48 -10.00 -7.36
C LEU A 386 -32.09 -10.30 -6.78
N MET A 387 -31.71 -11.58 -6.82
CA MET A 387 -30.45 -12.05 -6.27
C MET A 387 -29.30 -11.78 -7.24
N LYS A 388 -28.32 -10.98 -6.80
CA LYS A 388 -27.09 -10.69 -7.54
C LYS A 388 -25.87 -11.09 -6.73
N GLY A 389 -24.93 -11.77 -7.38
CA GLY A 389 -23.74 -12.31 -6.74
C GLY A 389 -22.61 -11.30 -6.69
N TYR A 390 -21.96 -11.20 -5.53
CA TYR A 390 -20.82 -10.35 -5.26
C TYR A 390 -19.73 -11.18 -4.61
N ALA A 391 -18.49 -11.07 -5.08
CA ALA A 391 -17.37 -11.67 -4.37
C ALA A 391 -17.09 -10.87 -3.09
N PHE A 392 -16.68 -11.56 -2.03
CA PHE A 392 -16.31 -10.95 -0.77
C PHE A 392 -14.93 -11.41 -0.30
N ARG A 393 -14.25 -10.54 0.44
CA ARG A 393 -13.04 -10.85 1.19
C ARG A 393 -13.04 -10.07 2.51
N ASP A 394 -12.95 -10.77 3.63
CA ASP A 394 -12.87 -10.20 4.98
C ASP A 394 -13.94 -9.13 5.25
N GLY A 395 -15.20 -9.42 4.93
CA GLY A 395 -16.31 -8.48 5.11
C GLY A 395 -16.36 -7.33 4.11
N LEU A 396 -15.49 -7.30 3.10
CA LEU A 396 -15.49 -6.29 2.04
C LEU A 396 -15.94 -6.92 0.72
N THR A 397 -16.74 -6.20 -0.06
CA THR A 397 -17.00 -6.60 -1.45
C THR A 397 -15.70 -6.53 -2.24
N ALA A 398 -15.36 -7.59 -2.96
CA ALA A 398 -14.12 -7.74 -3.69
C ALA A 398 -14.36 -7.92 -5.19
N ARG A 399 -13.32 -7.64 -6.00
CA ARG A 399 -13.22 -8.15 -7.37
C ARG A 399 -12.21 -9.29 -7.38
N VAL A 400 -12.53 -10.37 -8.05
CA VAL A 400 -11.65 -11.54 -8.21
C VAL A 400 -11.61 -11.94 -9.67
N ASP A 401 -10.56 -12.65 -10.07
CA ASP A 401 -10.40 -13.04 -11.45
C ASP A 401 -11.56 -13.93 -11.93
N GLY A 402 -12.00 -13.73 -13.16
CA GLY A 402 -13.09 -14.47 -13.78
C GLY A 402 -14.50 -14.21 -13.24
N TRP A 403 -14.70 -13.41 -12.18
CA TRP A 403 -16.04 -13.10 -11.64
C TRP A 403 -16.46 -11.64 -11.83
N THR A 404 -17.69 -11.45 -12.32
CA THR A 404 -18.30 -10.13 -12.47
C THR A 404 -19.34 -9.89 -11.38
N ASN A 405 -19.05 -8.98 -10.45
CA ASN A 405 -20.00 -8.56 -9.43
C ASN A 405 -21.30 -8.03 -10.03
N GLY A 406 -22.43 -8.37 -9.39
CA GLY A 406 -23.76 -8.06 -9.91
C GLY A 406 -24.30 -9.13 -10.87
N SER A 407 -23.53 -10.18 -11.16
CA SER A 407 -23.97 -11.32 -11.98
C SER A 407 -25.17 -12.02 -11.34
N GLU A 408 -26.12 -12.44 -12.16
CA GLU A 408 -27.23 -13.29 -11.75
C GLU A 408 -26.94 -14.78 -11.97
N ALA A 409 -25.83 -15.14 -12.62
CA ALA A 409 -25.49 -16.54 -12.88
C ALA A 409 -24.89 -17.19 -11.62
N SER A 410 -25.09 -18.49 -11.43
CA SER A 410 -24.31 -19.24 -10.44
C SER A 410 -22.84 -19.27 -10.88
N PRO A 411 -21.86 -19.10 -9.97
CA PRO A 411 -20.45 -19.21 -10.31
C PRO A 411 -20.07 -20.61 -10.77
N THR A 412 -19.10 -20.69 -11.68
CA THR A 412 -18.41 -21.96 -12.00
C THR A 412 -17.51 -22.39 -10.84
N SER A 413 -17.01 -23.62 -10.91
CA SER A 413 -16.04 -24.14 -9.93
C SER A 413 -14.76 -23.30 -9.87
N GLU A 414 -14.27 -22.83 -11.02
CA GLU A 414 -13.07 -22.00 -11.14
C GLU A 414 -13.30 -20.62 -10.52
N GLN A 415 -14.45 -20.00 -10.81
CA GLN A 415 -14.84 -18.72 -10.22
C GLN A 415 -15.01 -18.83 -8.70
N THR A 416 -15.63 -19.92 -8.23
CA THR A 416 -15.77 -20.21 -6.81
C THR A 416 -14.41 -20.35 -6.13
N LYS A 417 -13.49 -21.12 -6.75
CA LYS A 417 -12.13 -21.28 -6.26
C LYS A 417 -11.38 -19.95 -6.22
N ALA A 418 -11.45 -19.14 -7.27
CA ALA A 418 -10.84 -17.81 -7.31
C ALA A 418 -11.37 -16.92 -6.18
N ALA A 419 -12.69 -16.89 -5.96
CA ALA A 419 -13.32 -16.12 -4.91
C ALA A 419 -12.98 -16.59 -3.48
N LEU A 420 -12.71 -17.88 -3.28
CA LEU A 420 -12.34 -18.44 -1.98
C LEU A 420 -10.84 -18.28 -1.68
N GLU A 421 -9.98 -18.51 -2.66
CA GLU A 421 -8.55 -18.76 -2.42
C GLU A 421 -7.63 -17.66 -2.92
N GLN A 422 -8.02 -16.93 -3.97
CA GLN A 422 -7.12 -15.95 -4.58
C GLN A 422 -7.19 -14.59 -3.87
N PRO A 423 -6.06 -13.84 -3.85
CA PRO A 423 -6.07 -12.44 -3.45
C PRO A 423 -7.04 -11.63 -4.31
N PRO A 424 -7.81 -10.71 -3.72
CA PRO A 424 -8.71 -9.85 -4.48
C PRO A 424 -7.92 -8.87 -5.35
N LEU A 425 -8.42 -8.60 -6.55
CA LEU A 425 -7.90 -7.55 -7.45
C LEU A 425 -8.26 -6.14 -6.97
N TRP A 426 -9.32 -6.03 -6.17
CA TRP A 426 -9.84 -4.79 -5.61
C TRP A 426 -10.79 -5.12 -4.46
N ILE A 427 -10.93 -4.21 -3.49
CA ILE A 427 -11.88 -4.27 -2.36
C ILE A 427 -12.68 -2.97 -2.23
N SER A 428 -13.87 -3.05 -1.65
CA SER A 428 -14.74 -1.90 -1.39
C SER A 428 -14.30 -1.11 -0.15
N GLU A 429 -14.88 0.08 0.00
CA GLU A 429 -14.70 0.94 1.17
C GLU A 429 -15.64 0.60 2.34
N HIS A 430 -16.74 -0.11 2.09
CA HIS A 430 -17.76 -0.41 3.10
C HIS A 430 -17.51 -1.79 3.71
N ALA A 431 -17.34 -1.86 5.03
CA ALA A 431 -17.09 -3.06 5.81
C ALA A 431 -18.36 -3.63 6.43
N ARG A 432 -18.59 -4.94 6.24
CA ARG A 432 -19.59 -5.75 6.97
C ARG A 432 -19.17 -5.94 8.44
N VAL A 433 -20.07 -6.30 9.36
CA VAL A 433 -21.54 -6.36 9.26
C VAL A 433 -22.20 -4.98 9.34
N ALA A 434 -21.42 -3.95 9.61
CA ALA A 434 -21.85 -2.56 9.51
C ALA A 434 -21.97 -2.14 8.02
N ARG A 435 -22.38 -0.91 7.78
CA ARG A 435 -22.03 -0.20 6.53
C ARG A 435 -20.89 0.79 6.80
N GLY A 436 -20.06 0.49 7.80
CA GLY A 436 -18.92 1.28 8.22
C GLY A 436 -18.00 1.54 7.04
N ASP A 437 -17.92 2.77 6.56
CA ASP A 437 -17.03 3.12 5.46
C ASP A 437 -15.63 3.52 5.97
N ILE A 438 -14.64 3.48 5.07
CA ILE A 438 -13.25 3.76 5.40
C ILE A 438 -13.04 5.17 5.98
N ALA A 439 -13.84 6.17 5.56
CA ALA A 439 -13.76 7.53 6.05
C ALA A 439 -14.41 7.67 7.43
N GLU A 440 -15.52 6.97 7.68
CA GLU A 440 -16.16 6.84 9.00
C GLU A 440 -15.20 6.25 10.02
N VAL A 441 -14.53 5.15 9.66
CA VAL A 441 -13.55 4.53 10.53
C VAL A 441 -12.38 5.46 10.77
N LYS A 442 -11.86 6.14 9.73
CA LYS A 442 -10.76 7.09 9.91
C LYS A 442 -11.15 8.30 10.75
N CYS A 443 -12.41 8.71 10.70
CA CYS A 443 -12.95 9.77 11.57
C CYS A 443 -12.97 9.34 13.04
N LEU A 444 -13.39 8.09 13.31
CA LEU A 444 -13.45 7.53 14.65
C LEU A 444 -12.06 7.18 15.20
N ASP A 445 -11.22 6.53 14.40
CA ASP A 445 -9.85 6.12 14.72
C ASP A 445 -8.86 6.80 13.76
N PRO A 446 -8.52 8.09 14.00
CA PRO A 446 -7.50 8.79 13.22
C PRO A 446 -6.14 8.09 13.22
N SER A 447 -5.85 7.27 14.22
CA SER A 447 -4.59 6.53 14.36
C SER A 447 -4.50 5.30 13.44
N ALA A 448 -5.62 4.83 12.88
CA ALA A 448 -5.65 3.66 12.01
C ALA A 448 -4.66 3.81 10.83
N SER A 449 -3.84 2.79 10.59
CA SER A 449 -2.68 2.88 9.68
C SER A 449 -3.00 2.87 8.18
N PHE A 450 -4.29 2.84 7.81
CA PHE A 450 -4.74 2.89 6.42
C PHE A 450 -5.04 4.34 5.97
N ASP A 451 -4.90 4.59 4.67
CA ASP A 451 -5.29 5.86 4.04
C ASP A 451 -6.78 5.76 3.60
N PRO A 452 -7.67 6.67 4.04
CA PRO A 452 -9.08 6.64 3.66
C PRO A 452 -9.33 6.79 2.15
N LYS A 453 -8.34 7.19 1.37
CA LYS A 453 -8.42 7.28 -0.11
C LYS A 453 -7.98 5.99 -0.80
N LEU A 454 -7.40 5.05 -0.08
CA LEU A 454 -6.84 3.81 -0.62
C LEU A 454 -7.67 2.61 -0.17
N ARG A 455 -8.09 1.81 -1.15
CA ARG A 455 -8.81 0.54 -0.93
C ARG A 455 -7.83 -0.62 -1.10
N ASP A 456 -6.91 -0.74 -0.14
CA ASP A 456 -5.81 -1.71 -0.16
C ASP A 456 -5.85 -2.68 1.03
N ASP A 457 -4.89 -3.60 1.07
CA ASP A 457 -4.83 -4.67 2.06
C ASP A 457 -4.78 -4.17 3.51
N ARG A 458 -4.29 -2.94 3.78
CA ARG A 458 -4.31 -2.39 5.15
C ARG A 458 -5.73 -2.13 5.63
N TRP A 459 -6.59 -1.62 4.75
CA TRP A 459 -8.01 -1.46 5.06
C TRP A 459 -8.69 -2.81 5.31
N ARG A 460 -8.43 -3.80 4.44
CA ARG A 460 -8.95 -5.17 4.61
C ARG A 460 -8.49 -5.78 5.94
N ASP A 461 -7.19 -5.70 6.21
CA ASP A 461 -6.60 -6.29 7.41
C ASP A 461 -7.11 -5.60 8.68
N TYR A 462 -7.36 -4.28 8.63
CA TYR A 462 -8.03 -3.55 9.70
C TYR A 462 -9.46 -4.06 9.92
N VAL A 463 -10.26 -4.20 8.86
CA VAL A 463 -11.64 -4.72 8.96
C VAL A 463 -11.66 -6.12 9.57
N ARG A 464 -10.79 -7.02 9.10
CA ARG A 464 -10.63 -8.37 9.66
C ARG A 464 -10.29 -8.30 11.15
N ALA A 465 -9.25 -7.54 11.52
CA ALA A 465 -8.80 -7.44 12.90
C ALA A 465 -9.91 -6.92 13.83
N ARG A 466 -10.61 -5.86 13.44
CA ARG A 466 -11.70 -5.28 14.25
C ARG A 466 -12.91 -6.20 14.34
N PHE A 467 -13.20 -6.98 13.31
CA PHE A 467 -14.28 -7.97 13.39
C PHE A 467 -13.92 -9.15 14.31
N VAL A 468 -12.68 -9.65 14.23
CA VAL A 468 -12.17 -10.70 15.14
C VAL A 468 -12.20 -10.22 16.60
N GLU A 469 -11.74 -8.99 16.85
CA GLU A 469 -11.83 -8.35 18.16
C GLU A 469 -13.29 -8.28 18.65
N ALA A 470 -14.21 -7.87 17.78
CA ALA A 470 -15.62 -7.75 18.13
C ALA A 470 -16.26 -9.08 18.56
N LEU A 471 -15.82 -10.21 17.99
CA LEU A 471 -16.32 -11.54 18.38
C LEU A 471 -15.90 -11.97 19.79
N GLN A 472 -14.88 -11.33 20.36
CA GLN A 472 -14.38 -11.63 21.70
C GLN A 472 -15.07 -10.80 22.78
N GLY A 473 -15.91 -9.83 22.41
CA GLY A 473 -16.53 -8.93 23.37
C GLY A 473 -17.87 -8.33 22.92
N ASP A 474 -18.21 -7.22 23.57
CA ASP A 474 -19.44 -6.45 23.31
C ASP A 474 -19.22 -5.25 22.41
N HIS A 475 -17.94 -4.94 22.15
CA HIS A 475 -17.54 -3.79 21.38
C HIS A 475 -17.37 -4.15 19.92
N ASN A 476 -17.89 -3.32 19.01
CA ASN A 476 -17.67 -3.48 17.58
C ASN A 476 -17.31 -2.13 16.95
N MET A 477 -16.02 -1.93 16.72
CA MET A 477 -15.46 -0.68 16.20
C MET A 477 -16.08 -0.27 14.84
N LEU A 478 -16.44 -1.24 13.99
CA LEU A 478 -17.01 -0.96 12.67
C LEU A 478 -18.43 -0.42 12.77
N LEU A 479 -19.24 -0.95 13.69
CA LEU A 479 -20.57 -0.41 14.00
C LEU A 479 -20.47 0.94 14.70
N LEU A 480 -19.53 1.07 15.65
CA LEU A 480 -19.32 2.34 16.34
C LEU A 480 -18.92 3.47 15.38
N ALA A 481 -18.05 3.21 14.40
CA ALA A 481 -17.64 4.22 13.41
C ALA A 481 -18.84 4.78 12.65
N GLN A 482 -19.76 3.90 12.23
CA GLN A 482 -20.97 4.27 11.53
C GLN A 482 -21.90 5.14 12.41
N VAL A 483 -22.11 4.74 13.67
CA VAL A 483 -22.95 5.49 14.62
C VAL A 483 -22.31 6.83 14.96
N PHE A 484 -21.01 6.83 15.25
CA PHE A 484 -20.26 8.03 15.61
C PHE A 484 -20.38 9.08 14.50
N ALA A 485 -20.14 8.69 13.24
CA ALA A 485 -20.24 9.61 12.12
C ALA A 485 -21.68 10.07 11.83
N HIS A 486 -22.70 9.28 12.21
CA HIS A 486 -24.10 9.68 12.10
C HIS A 486 -24.48 10.74 13.14
N TYR A 487 -24.07 10.56 14.39
CA TYR A 487 -24.44 11.44 15.51
C TYR A 487 -23.48 12.62 15.73
N HIS A 488 -22.25 12.52 15.21
CA HIS A 488 -21.23 13.57 15.26
C HIS A 488 -20.73 13.92 13.85
N PRO A 489 -21.61 14.32 12.91
CA PRO A 489 -21.21 14.59 11.53
C PRO A 489 -20.18 15.73 11.44
N ASP A 490 -20.22 16.67 12.39
CA ASP A 490 -19.27 17.78 12.52
C ASP A 490 -17.92 17.37 13.12
N ALA A 491 -17.79 16.14 13.64
CA ALA A 491 -16.49 15.54 13.95
C ALA A 491 -15.83 14.96 12.68
N CYS A 492 -16.63 14.69 11.65
CA CYS A 492 -16.22 14.02 10.42
C CYS A 492 -16.22 14.96 9.20
N ILE A 493 -15.77 16.21 9.37
CA ILE A 493 -15.82 17.30 8.36
C ILE A 493 -15.08 16.95 7.04
N HIS A 494 -14.25 15.90 7.05
CA HIS A 494 -13.52 15.42 5.88
C HIS A 494 -14.18 14.24 5.14
N ARG A 495 -15.45 13.94 5.41
CA ARG A 495 -16.24 12.95 4.66
C ARG A 495 -16.49 13.35 3.21
#